data_AF-A0A2S2QIR3-F1
#
_entry.id   AF-A0A2S2QIR3-F1
#
_cell.length_a   1.000
_cell.length_b   1.000
_cell.length_c   1.000
_cell.angle_alpha   90.00
_cell.angle_beta   90.00
_cell.angle_gamma   90.00
#
_symmetry.space_group_name_H-M   'P 1'
#
loop_
_entity.id
_entity.type
_entity.pdbx_description
1 polymer ?
#
loop_
_entity_poly.entity_id
_entity_poly.type
_entity_poly.pdbx_seq_one_letter_code
_entity_poly.pdbx_strand_id
1 'polypeptide(L)'
;MKANRERLENRERLIPIIDCVILCGRQEIALRGHKDYGKIDMKCSLNQGNFRAILKYRAYGDEMLKHIITSKGRNKYLTPQIQNEIITACGDIMLQKIVKNVNASKCFSVLVDEITDISTIEQMAMCV
;
A
#
# COMPACT_ATOMS: atom_id res chain seq x y z
N MET A 1 -20.17 -23.16 -8.04
CA MET A 1 -19.31 -22.71 -9.17
C MET A 1 -19.25 -21.19 -9.33
N LYS A 2 -20.38 -20.43 -9.36
CA LYS A 2 -20.36 -18.95 -9.49
C LYS A 2 -19.52 -18.21 -8.42
N ALA A 3 -19.64 -18.58 -7.14
CA ALA A 3 -18.92 -17.89 -6.04
C ALA A 3 -17.39 -17.98 -6.13
N ASN A 4 -16.84 -19.08 -6.64
CA ASN A 4 -15.39 -19.22 -6.80
C ASN A 4 -14.86 -18.36 -7.97
N ARG A 5 -15.65 -18.21 -9.03
CA ARG A 5 -15.30 -17.35 -10.17
C ARG A 5 -15.28 -15.88 -9.76
N GLU A 6 -16.30 -15.41 -9.04
CA GLU A 6 -16.35 -14.03 -8.52
C GLU A 6 -15.20 -13.74 -7.56
N ARG A 7 -14.79 -14.70 -6.74
CA ARG A 7 -13.62 -14.58 -5.86
C ARG A 7 -12.31 -14.44 -6.64
N LEU A 8 -12.12 -15.21 -7.70
CA LEU A 8 -10.95 -15.11 -8.57
C LEU A 8 -10.90 -13.76 -9.27
N GLU A 9 -12.01 -13.34 -9.87
CA GLU A 9 -12.11 -12.02 -10.51
C GLU A 9 -11.80 -10.89 -9.52
N ASN A 10 -12.34 -10.94 -8.30
CA ASN A 10 -12.05 -9.92 -7.29
C ASN A 10 -10.58 -9.89 -6.85
N ARG A 11 -9.90 -11.04 -6.84
CA ARG A 11 -8.45 -11.10 -6.58
C ARG A 11 -7.65 -10.45 -7.69
N GLU A 12 -7.97 -10.76 -8.94
CA GLU A 12 -7.32 -10.14 -10.11
C GLU A 12 -7.48 -8.62 -10.10
N ARG A 13 -8.65 -8.12 -9.69
CA ARG A 13 -8.93 -6.69 -9.53
C ARG A 13 -8.10 -6.01 -8.43
N LEU A 14 -7.73 -6.75 -7.39
CA LEU A 14 -6.97 -6.24 -6.24
C LEU A 14 -5.46 -6.13 -6.52
N ILE A 15 -4.91 -7.04 -7.33
CA ILE A 15 -3.47 -7.09 -7.65
C ILE A 15 -2.89 -5.72 -8.04
N PRO A 16 -3.41 -5.01 -9.07
CA PRO A 16 -2.81 -3.74 -9.48
C PRO A 16 -2.88 -2.64 -8.41
N ILE A 17 -3.84 -2.74 -7.48
CA ILE A 17 -4.01 -1.79 -6.38
C ILE A 17 -2.97 -2.06 -5.30
N ILE A 18 -2.76 -3.34 -4.96
CA ILE A 18 -1.70 -3.77 -4.04
C ILE A 18 -0.33 -3.35 -4.57
N ASP A 19 -0.06 -3.56 -5.87
CA ASP A 19 1.20 -3.16 -6.50
C ASP A 19 1.46 -1.66 -6.36
N CYS A 20 0.43 -0.82 -6.51
CA CYS A 20 0.55 0.62 -6.32
C CYS A 20 0.87 0.99 -4.86
N VAL A 21 0.28 0.31 -3.87
CA VAL A 21 0.60 0.51 -2.45
C VAL A 21 2.05 0.10 -2.15
N ILE A 22 2.48 -1.06 -2.67
CA ILE A 22 3.85 -1.55 -2.53
C ILE A 22 4.83 -0.57 -3.18
N LEU A 23 4.52 -0.05 -4.37
CA LEU A 23 5.35 0.95 -5.04
C LEU A 23 5.53 2.19 -4.17
N CYS A 24 4.45 2.71 -3.58
CA CYS A 24 4.53 3.84 -2.66
C CYS A 24 5.46 3.55 -1.48
N GLY A 25 5.32 2.38 -0.85
CA GLY A 25 6.18 1.97 0.26
C GLY A 25 7.66 1.83 -0.13
N ARG A 26 7.95 1.24 -1.30
CA ARG A 26 9.35 1.03 -1.76
C ARG A 26 10.05 2.30 -2.20
N GLN A 27 9.30 3.32 -2.61
CA GLN A 27 9.84 4.59 -3.12
C GLN A 27 9.72 5.72 -2.08
N GLU A 28 9.30 5.41 -0.85
CA GLU A 28 9.06 6.39 0.22
C GLU A 28 8.06 7.49 -0.20
N ILE A 29 7.16 7.16 -1.11
CA ILE A 29 6.12 8.08 -1.59
C ILE A 29 4.98 8.05 -0.58
N ALA A 30 4.64 9.22 -0.03
CA ALA A 30 3.48 9.36 0.81
C ALA A 30 2.23 8.83 0.10
N LEU A 31 1.64 7.76 0.64
CA LEU A 31 0.46 7.10 0.07
C LEU A 31 -0.77 8.03 0.12
N ARG A 32 -0.84 8.87 1.15
CA ARG A 32 -1.93 9.80 1.40
C ARG A 32 -1.44 11.24 1.42
N GLY A 33 -2.29 12.14 0.96
CA GLY A 33 -2.19 13.59 1.00
C GLY A 33 -3.56 14.22 1.18
N HIS A 34 -3.63 15.53 0.94
CA HIS A 34 -4.81 16.33 1.31
C HIS A 34 -6.08 16.05 0.47
N LYS A 35 -5.96 15.44 -0.71
CA LYS A 35 -7.06 15.30 -1.71
C LYS A 35 -7.36 13.85 -2.13
N ASP A 36 -7.25 12.88 -1.22
CA ASP A 36 -7.42 11.46 -1.55
C ASP A 36 -8.86 10.91 -1.54
N TYR A 37 -9.87 11.76 -1.38
CA TYR A 37 -11.28 11.34 -1.29
C TYR A 37 -12.08 11.57 -2.58
N GLY A 38 -13.24 10.91 -2.70
CA GLY A 38 -14.15 11.07 -3.83
C GLY A 38 -13.75 10.31 -5.10
N LYS A 39 -14.38 10.65 -6.23
CA LYS A 39 -14.21 9.93 -7.50
C LYS A 39 -12.85 10.23 -8.14
N ILE A 40 -12.15 9.20 -8.60
CA ILE A 40 -10.98 9.35 -9.49
C ILE A 40 -11.49 9.80 -10.86
N ASP A 41 -11.06 10.97 -11.29
CA ASP A 41 -11.37 11.49 -12.61
C ASP A 41 -10.13 11.36 -13.51
N MET A 42 -10.21 10.47 -14.50
CA MET A 42 -9.11 10.21 -15.44
C MET A 42 -8.75 11.43 -16.29
N LYS A 43 -9.69 12.38 -16.47
CA LYS A 43 -9.47 13.59 -17.28
C LYS A 43 -9.11 14.82 -16.45
N CYS A 44 -9.21 14.74 -15.12
CA CYS A 44 -8.87 15.85 -14.25
C CYS A 44 -7.35 16.08 -14.25
N SER A 45 -6.95 17.29 -14.68
CA SER A 45 -5.56 17.76 -14.71
C SER A 45 -5.03 18.17 -13.33
N LEU A 46 -5.90 18.32 -12.33
CA LEU A 46 -5.50 18.67 -10.97
C LEU A 46 -4.91 17.45 -10.25
N ASN A 47 -3.89 17.69 -9.43
CA ASN A 47 -3.31 16.67 -8.57
C ASN A 47 -4.35 16.17 -7.55
N GLN A 48 -4.63 14.86 -7.57
CA GLN A 48 -5.58 14.18 -6.68
C GLN A 48 -4.88 13.30 -5.62
N GLY A 49 -3.58 13.49 -5.39
CA GLY A 49 -2.78 12.67 -4.47
C GLY A 49 -1.93 11.62 -5.19
N ASN A 50 -0.83 11.23 -4.54
CA ASN A 50 0.20 10.37 -5.13
C ASN A 50 -0.34 9.00 -5.52
N PHE A 51 -1.02 8.32 -4.59
CA PHE A 51 -1.59 6.99 -4.84
C PHE A 51 -2.57 7.00 -6.02
N ARG A 52 -3.42 8.02 -6.09
CA ARG A 52 -4.40 8.18 -7.18
C ARG A 52 -3.72 8.52 -8.51
N ALA A 53 -2.65 9.32 -8.50
CA ALA A 53 -1.86 9.60 -9.70
C ALA A 53 -1.19 8.33 -10.25
N ILE A 54 -0.60 7.52 -9.38
CA ILE A 54 0.02 6.23 -9.74
C ILE A 54 -1.03 5.27 -10.30
N LEU A 55 -2.19 5.16 -9.65
CA LEU A 55 -3.29 4.32 -10.14
C LEU A 55 -3.81 4.78 -11.52
N LYS A 56 -3.94 6.09 -11.74
CA LYS A 56 -4.32 6.63 -13.06
C LYS A 56 -3.28 6.27 -14.12
N TYR A 57 -2.00 6.43 -13.79
CA TYR A 57 -0.91 6.09 -14.68
C TYR A 57 -0.96 4.60 -15.06
N ARG A 58 -1.11 3.71 -14.07
CA ARG A 58 -1.23 2.27 -14.28
C ARG A 58 -2.44 1.90 -15.14
N ALA A 59 -3.57 2.58 -14.95
CA ALA A 59 -4.81 2.33 -15.66
C ALA A 59 -4.77 2.70 -17.16
N TYR A 60 -3.79 3.47 -17.64
CA TYR A 60 -3.64 3.69 -19.08
C TYR A 60 -3.22 2.42 -19.84
N GLY A 61 -2.54 1.48 -19.18
CA GLY A 61 -2.14 0.19 -19.74
C GLY A 61 -2.97 -0.99 -19.26
N ASP A 62 -4.00 -0.74 -18.44
CA ASP A 62 -4.82 -1.77 -17.80
C ASP A 62 -6.31 -1.37 -17.85
N GLU A 63 -7.00 -1.86 -18.88
CA GLU A 63 -8.43 -1.56 -19.11
C GLU A 63 -9.32 -2.10 -17.98
N MET A 64 -8.92 -3.18 -17.32
CA MET A 64 -9.66 -3.74 -16.19
C MET A 64 -9.56 -2.80 -14.97
N LEU A 65 -8.34 -2.33 -14.65
CA LEU A 65 -8.14 -1.31 -13.60
C LEU A 65 -8.89 -0.01 -13.94
N LYS A 66 -8.80 0.45 -15.18
CA LYS A 66 -9.51 1.64 -15.66
C LYS A 66 -11.01 1.51 -15.48
N HIS A 67 -11.59 0.34 -15.77
CA HIS A 67 -12.99 0.06 -15.51
C HIS A 67 -13.31 0.09 -14.01
N ILE A 68 -12.48 -0.50 -13.14
CA ILE A 68 -12.67 -0.47 -11.68
C ILE A 68 -12.74 0.97 -11.17
N ILE A 69 -11.75 1.79 -11.50
CA ILE A 69 -11.63 3.15 -10.94
C ILE A 69 -12.73 4.09 -11.46
N THR A 70 -13.16 3.92 -12.72
CA THR A 70 -14.19 4.75 -13.36
C THR A 70 -15.62 4.30 -13.06
N SER A 71 -15.82 3.03 -12.70
CA SER A 71 -17.15 2.47 -12.41
C SER A 71 -17.88 3.25 -11.31
N LYS A 72 -19.21 3.31 -11.39
CA LYS A 72 -20.07 3.95 -10.39
C LYS A 72 -20.33 3.07 -9.15
N GLY A 73 -19.83 1.84 -9.14
CA GLY A 73 -20.06 0.88 -8.06
C GLY A 73 -19.39 1.29 -6.74
N ARG A 74 -19.98 0.87 -5.61
CA ARG A 74 -19.43 1.06 -4.25
C ARG A 74 -18.17 0.22 -3.99
N ASN A 75 -17.91 -0.82 -4.78
CA ASN A 75 -16.80 -1.75 -4.59
C ASN A 75 -15.49 -1.20 -5.15
N LYS A 76 -15.04 -0.07 -4.61
CA LYS A 76 -13.71 0.46 -4.92
C LYS A 76 -12.79 0.03 -3.81
N TYR A 77 -11.84 -0.85 -4.11
CA TYR A 77 -10.75 -1.26 -3.22
C TYR A 77 -9.75 -0.12 -2.90
N LEU A 78 -10.22 1.12 -2.96
CA LEU A 78 -9.46 2.35 -2.88
C LEU A 78 -9.73 3.11 -1.59
N THR A 79 -10.62 2.61 -0.74
CA THR A 79 -10.92 3.27 0.53
C THR A 79 -9.67 3.29 1.42
N PRO A 80 -9.54 4.30 2.30
CA PRO A 80 -8.46 4.34 3.28
C PRO A 80 -8.38 3.06 4.11
N GLN A 81 -9.52 2.47 4.45
CA GLN A 81 -9.57 1.21 5.18
C GLN A 81 -8.87 0.06 4.42
N ILE A 82 -9.20 -0.14 3.14
CA ILE A 82 -8.61 -1.23 2.35
C ILE A 82 -7.12 -0.97 2.12
N GLN A 83 -6.71 0.28 1.91
CA GLN A 83 -5.28 0.63 1.83
C GLN A 83 -4.54 0.25 3.12
N ASN A 84 -5.14 0.52 4.28
CA ASN A 84 -4.56 0.12 5.57
C ASN A 84 -4.50 -1.40 5.73
N GLU A 85 -5.55 -2.13 5.34
CA GLU A 85 -5.54 -3.60 5.37
C GLU A 85 -4.42 -4.18 4.48
N ILE A 86 -4.18 -3.60 3.30
CA ILE A 86 -3.06 -3.97 2.43
C ILE A 86 -1.72 -3.68 3.12
N ILE A 87 -1.54 -2.49 3.70
CA ILE A 87 -0.31 -2.12 4.43
C ILE A 87 -0.04 -3.10 5.57
N THR A 88 -1.04 -3.38 6.40
CA THR A 88 -0.93 -4.32 7.52
C THR A 88 -0.55 -5.71 7.02
N ALA A 89 -1.23 -6.24 6.00
CA ALA A 89 -0.91 -7.54 5.44
C ALA A 89 0.51 -7.61 4.86
N CYS A 90 0.98 -6.54 4.20
CA CYS A 90 2.36 -6.45 3.71
C CYS A 90 3.35 -6.48 4.89
N GLY A 91 3.07 -5.69 5.94
CA GLY A 91 3.87 -5.65 7.17
C GLY A 91 3.95 -7.02 7.84
N ASP A 92 2.83 -7.72 7.98
CA ASP A 92 2.77 -9.05 8.59
C ASP A 92 3.60 -10.08 7.80
N ILE A 93 3.48 -10.07 6.46
CA ILE A 93 4.25 -10.98 5.60
C ILE A 93 5.75 -10.67 5.70
N MET A 94 6.13 -9.40 5.74
CA MET A 94 7.53 -8.99 5.89
C MET A 94 8.07 -9.41 7.27
N LEU A 95 7.31 -9.16 8.34
CA LEU A 95 7.68 -9.55 9.69
C LEU A 95 7.86 -11.05 9.82
N GLN A 96 6.91 -11.85 9.30
CA GLN A 96 7.03 -13.31 9.31
C GLN A 96 8.29 -13.81 8.61
N LYS A 97 8.68 -13.19 7.48
CA LYS A 97 9.92 -13.52 6.77
C LYS A 97 11.16 -13.17 7.59
N ILE A 98 11.19 -11.98 8.19
CA ILE A 98 12.32 -11.52 9.03
C ILE A 98 12.47 -12.45 10.25
N VAL A 99 11.39 -12.70 10.99
CA VAL A 99 11.38 -13.61 12.16
C VAL A 99 11.84 -15.01 11.77
N LYS A 100 11.37 -15.53 10.63
CA LYS A 100 11.82 -16.84 10.12
C LYS A 100 13.32 -16.85 9.87
N ASN A 101 13.88 -15.79 9.28
CA ASN A 101 15.31 -15.69 8.99
C ASN A 101 16.14 -15.58 10.28
N VAL A 102 15.70 -14.75 11.24
CA VAL A 102 16.35 -14.59 12.54
C VAL A 102 16.37 -15.92 13.30
N ASN A 103 15.25 -16.62 13.38
CA ASN A 103 15.15 -17.91 14.08
C ASN A 103 15.98 -19.02 13.41
N ALA A 104 16.23 -18.93 12.10
CA ALA A 104 17.09 -19.86 11.38
C ALA A 104 18.59 -19.52 11.48
N SER A 105 18.93 -18.32 11.93
CA SER A 105 20.31 -17.86 12.07
C SER A 105 20.94 -18.44 13.34
N LYS A 106 22.26 -18.68 13.32
CA LYS A 106 23.01 -19.10 14.52
C LYS A 106 23.18 -17.94 15.51
N CYS A 107 23.28 -16.73 14.98
CA CYS A 107 23.42 -15.49 15.70
C CYS A 107 22.84 -14.34 14.86
N PHE A 108 22.37 -13.30 15.54
CA PHE A 108 21.97 -12.02 14.96
C PHE A 108 22.52 -10.90 15.83
N SER A 109 22.65 -9.71 15.27
CA SER A 109 23.09 -8.50 15.97
C SER A 109 21.95 -7.51 16.03
N VAL A 110 21.87 -6.73 17.10
CA VAL A 110 20.91 -5.62 17.21
C VAL A 110 21.69 -4.33 17.24
N LEU A 111 21.35 -3.40 16.34
CA LEU A 111 21.86 -2.03 16.36
C LEU A 111 20.82 -1.16 17.08
N VAL A 112 21.30 -0.38 18.04
CA VAL A 112 20.48 0.57 18.80
C VAL A 112 21.13 1.93 18.62
N ASP A 113 20.34 2.90 18.16
CA ASP A 113 20.75 4.29 18.01
C ASP A 113 19.81 5.18 18.82
N GLU A 114 20.37 6.17 19.50
CA GLU A 114 19.64 7.05 20.41
C GLU A 114 19.95 8.51 20.09
N ILE A 115 18.90 9.32 19.99
CA ILE A 115 18.98 10.76 19.79
C ILE A 115 18.06 11.47 20.77
N THR A 116 18.53 12.56 21.37
CA THR A 116 17.71 13.45 22.20
C THR A 116 17.17 14.58 21.32
N ASP A 117 15.86 14.77 21.32
CA ASP A 117 15.25 15.87 20.59
C ASP A 117 15.33 17.21 21.35
N ILE A 118 14.93 18.31 20.68
CA ILE A 118 14.97 19.66 21.26
C ILE A 118 14.03 19.82 22.47
N SER A 119 13.04 18.94 22.62
CA SER A 119 12.15 18.86 23.78
C SER A 119 12.69 17.96 24.89
N THR A 120 13.96 17.57 24.84
CA THR A 120 14.63 16.67 25.81
C THR A 120 13.99 15.28 25.90
N ILE A 121 13.27 14.86 24.85
CA ILE A 121 12.72 13.52 24.74
C ILE A 121 13.71 12.64 23.98
N GLU A 122 14.09 11.53 24.58
CA GLU A 122 14.93 10.51 23.96
C GLU A 122 14.11 9.70 22.95
N GLN A 123 14.64 9.56 21.73
CA GLN A 123 14.11 8.70 20.68
C GLN A 123 15.14 7.61 20.39
N MET A 124 14.70 6.35 20.46
CA MET A 124 15.54 5.19 20.21
C MET A 124 15.07 4.45 18.96
N ALA A 125 15.99 4.20 18.04
CA ALA A 125 15.79 3.33 16.89
C ALA A 125 16.50 1.99 17.11
N MET A 126 15.80 0.88 16.84
CA MET A 126 16.39 -0.45 16.89
C MET A 126 16.28 -1.13 15.52
N CYS A 127 17.35 -1.80 15.11
CA CYS A 127 17.44 -2.58 13.89
C CYS A 127 18.01 -3.98 14.20
N VAL A 128 17.44 -5.02 13.57
CA VAL A 128 17.77 -6.44 13.76
C VAL A 128 18.26 -7.05 12.45
#